data_AF-A0A3P8VHS5-F1
#
_entry.id   AF-A0A3P8VHS5-F1
#
_cell.length_a   1.000
_cell.length_b   1.000
_cell.length_c   1.000
_cell.angle_alpha   90.00
_cell.angle_beta   90.00
_cell.angle_gamma   90.00
#
_symmetry.space_group_name_H-M   'P 1'
#
loop_
_entity.id
_entity.type
_entity.pdbx_description
1 polymer ?
#
loop_
_entity_poly.entity_id
_entity_poly.type
_entity_poly.pdbx_seq_one_letter_code
_entity_poly.pdbx_strand_id
1 'polypeptide(L)'
;MSLDRSEMPCNMHFLTNSYTRNLVDAGNGKFNLMILCWGEGHGSSIHDHTNSHCFMKLLQGQLKETLFEWPDGNCRGDMVQRSQRVLQENKVAYINDSLGLHRVENVSHTECAVSLHLYSPPFQSCQTFDQRTGHRNTVKMTFWSKFGERTSFENSVSQENS
;
A
#
# COMPACT_ATOMS: atom_id res chain seq x y z
N MET A 1 17.38 -15.12 0.03
CA MET A 1 17.93 -13.89 0.61
C MET A 1 16.84 -13.25 1.46
N SER A 2 16.95 -13.37 2.78
CA SER A 2 16.09 -12.70 3.76
C SER A 2 16.76 -11.37 4.11
N LEU A 3 16.01 -10.28 4.08
CA LEU A 3 16.48 -9.01 4.67
C LEU A 3 16.49 -9.22 6.18
N ASP A 4 17.64 -8.98 6.83
CA ASP A 4 17.77 -9.09 8.28
C ASP A 4 17.08 -7.87 8.95
N ARG A 5 16.53 -8.06 10.16
CA ARG A 5 15.96 -6.98 10.96
C ARG A 5 16.98 -5.86 11.22
N SER A 6 18.26 -6.20 11.28
CA SER A 6 19.36 -5.23 11.42
C SER A 6 19.57 -4.34 10.19
N GLU A 7 19.09 -4.77 9.01
CA GLU A 7 19.16 -4.03 7.75
C GLU A 7 17.90 -3.15 7.52
N MET A 8 16.88 -3.30 8.35
CA MET A 8 15.73 -2.40 8.31
C MET A 8 16.13 -1.07 8.93
N PRO A 9 15.88 0.06 8.24
CA PRO A 9 16.25 1.36 8.79
C PRO A 9 15.61 1.53 10.17
N CYS A 10 16.40 1.97 11.16
CA CYS A 10 15.97 2.30 12.55
C CYS A 10 14.78 3.27 12.65
N ASN A 11 14.26 3.76 11.52
CA ASN A 11 13.24 4.78 11.36
C ASN A 11 11.92 4.16 10.86
N MET A 12 11.57 3.00 11.39
CA MET A 12 10.26 2.37 11.20
C MET A 12 9.18 3.14 11.96
N HIS A 13 8.70 4.21 11.33
CA HIS A 13 7.72 5.09 11.93
C HIS A 13 6.30 4.58 11.68
N PHE A 14 5.64 4.17 12.75
CA PHE A 14 4.22 3.89 12.75
C PHE A 14 3.48 5.16 13.18
N LEU A 15 2.52 5.59 12.36
CA LEU A 15 1.55 6.58 12.81
C LEU A 15 0.46 5.88 13.62
N THR A 16 -0.27 6.63 14.46
CA THR A 16 -1.40 6.03 15.19
C THR A 16 -2.56 5.70 14.26
N ASN A 17 -2.81 6.53 13.25
CA ASN A 17 -4.08 6.52 12.50
C ASN A 17 -3.96 6.05 11.04
N SER A 18 -2.75 5.82 10.53
CA SER A 18 -2.54 5.38 9.15
C SER A 18 -1.22 4.65 8.99
N TYR A 19 -1.10 3.82 7.95
CA TYR A 19 0.19 3.25 7.58
C TYR A 19 1.10 4.35 7.00
N THR A 20 2.41 4.13 7.01
CA THR A 20 3.40 5.07 6.45
C THR A 20 4.08 4.50 5.22
N ARG A 21 4.48 5.37 4.28
CA ARG A 21 5.24 5.02 3.07
C ARG A 21 6.63 5.63 3.16
N ASN A 22 7.67 4.80 3.15
CA ASN A 22 9.05 5.20 3.37
C ASN A 22 9.87 4.85 2.12
N LEU A 23 10.25 5.83 1.33
CA LEU A 23 11.02 5.60 0.10
C LEU A 23 12.44 5.13 0.46
N VAL A 24 12.82 3.97 -0.06
CA VAL A 24 14.15 3.37 0.16
C VAL A 24 15.06 3.65 -1.03
N ASP A 25 14.56 3.49 -2.26
CA ASP A 25 15.32 3.71 -3.49
C ASP A 25 14.38 4.27 -4.58
N ALA A 26 14.82 5.31 -5.30
CA ALA A 26 14.11 5.87 -6.46
C ALA A 26 14.47 5.17 -7.78
N GLY A 27 15.24 4.08 -7.67
CA GLY A 27 15.79 3.32 -8.76
C GLY A 27 16.65 4.16 -9.69
N ASN A 28 16.68 3.73 -10.96
CA ASN A 28 17.27 4.47 -12.07
C ASN A 28 16.19 5.24 -12.87
N GLY A 29 15.13 5.69 -12.19
CA GLY A 29 13.94 6.29 -12.81
C GLY A 29 12.94 5.29 -13.38
N LYS A 30 13.22 3.97 -13.29
CA LYS A 30 12.32 2.92 -13.78
C LYS A 30 11.48 2.25 -12.70
N PHE A 31 11.84 2.42 -11.43
CA PHE A 31 11.07 1.86 -10.33
C PHE A 31 11.24 2.70 -9.06
N ASN A 32 10.26 2.61 -8.16
CA ASN A 32 10.40 3.04 -6.77
C ASN A 32 10.39 1.81 -5.87
N LEU A 33 11.33 1.75 -4.93
CA LEU A 33 11.36 0.77 -3.84
C LEU A 33 11.05 1.49 -2.53
N MET A 34 10.06 0.99 -1.78
CA MET A 34 9.64 1.61 -0.54
C MET A 34 9.20 0.59 0.50
N ILE A 35 9.33 0.94 1.77
CA ILE A 35 8.82 0.16 2.90
C ILE A 35 7.53 0.79 3.40
N LEU A 36 6.51 -0.04 3.58
CA LEU A 36 5.26 0.33 4.23
C LEU A 36 5.22 -0.25 5.64
N CYS A 37 4.88 0.60 6.60
CA CYS A 37 4.75 0.25 8.02
C CYS A 37 3.29 0.29 8.41
N TRP A 38 2.74 -0.84 8.84
CA TRP A 38 1.34 -1.02 9.18
C TRP A 38 1.19 -1.24 10.68
N GLY A 39 0.60 -0.25 11.36
CA GLY A 39 0.22 -0.40 12.76
C GLY A 39 -0.93 -1.40 12.93
N GLU A 40 -1.31 -1.64 14.18
CA GLU A 40 -2.44 -2.50 14.53
C GLU A 40 -3.74 -2.00 13.89
N GLY A 41 -4.46 -2.89 13.20
CA GLY A 41 -5.71 -2.57 12.52
C GLY A 41 -5.60 -1.64 11.31
N HIS A 42 -4.39 -1.25 10.89
CA HIS A 42 -4.22 -0.35 9.74
C HIS A 42 -4.59 -1.03 8.43
N GLY A 43 -5.22 -0.28 7.54
CA GLY A 43 -5.55 -0.74 6.20
C GLY A 43 -5.45 0.37 5.16
N SER A 44 -5.27 -0.03 3.92
CA SER A 44 -5.38 0.87 2.77
C SER A 44 -6.84 1.01 2.33
N SER A 45 -7.12 2.06 1.58
CA SER A 45 -8.28 2.09 0.68
C SER A 45 -8.19 0.99 -0.37
N ILE A 46 -9.31 0.68 -1.04
CA ILE A 46 -9.27 -0.09 -2.30
C ILE A 46 -8.62 0.81 -3.34
N HIS A 47 -7.57 0.34 -4.03
CA HIS A 47 -6.83 1.20 -4.96
C HIS A 47 -6.27 0.46 -6.18
N ASP A 48 -5.94 1.27 -7.20
CA ASP A 48 -5.24 0.84 -8.42
C ASP A 48 -3.73 1.08 -8.34
N HIS A 49 -3.03 0.73 -9.43
CA HIS A 49 -1.59 0.85 -9.57
C HIS A 49 -1.16 1.72 -10.77
N THR A 50 -2.08 2.45 -11.40
CA THR A 50 -1.80 3.45 -12.45
C THR A 50 -0.91 2.89 -13.56
N ASN A 51 -1.31 1.76 -14.12
CA ASN A 51 -0.62 0.99 -15.15
C ASN A 51 0.81 0.58 -14.79
N SER A 52 1.11 0.46 -13.50
CA SER A 52 2.41 0.02 -12.99
C SER A 52 2.35 -1.39 -12.43
N HIS A 53 3.49 -2.08 -12.49
CA HIS A 53 3.71 -3.33 -11.79
C HIS A 53 3.90 -3.07 -10.31
N CYS A 54 3.23 -3.82 -9.44
CA CYS A 54 3.41 -3.78 -8.00
C CYS A 54 3.85 -5.15 -7.48
N PHE A 55 5.04 -5.20 -6.89
CA PHE A 55 5.51 -6.33 -6.11
C PHE A 55 5.46 -5.96 -4.63
N MET A 56 4.86 -6.82 -3.81
CA MET A 56 4.78 -6.64 -2.37
C MET A 56 5.37 -7.86 -1.68
N LYS A 57 6.49 -7.69 -0.97
CA LYS A 57 7.10 -8.74 -0.13
C LYS A 57 6.82 -8.43 1.32
N LEU A 58 6.28 -9.38 2.08
CA LEU A 58 6.12 -9.21 3.51
C LEU A 58 7.45 -9.43 4.22
N LEU A 59 7.85 -8.45 5.05
CA LEU A 59 9.09 -8.48 5.81
C LEU A 59 8.88 -8.87 7.27
N GLN A 60 7.76 -8.45 7.88
CA GLN A 60 7.40 -8.78 9.25
C GLN A 60 5.88 -8.82 9.40
N GLY A 61 5.39 -9.69 10.29
CA GLY A 61 3.97 -9.79 10.64
C GLY A 61 3.14 -10.50 9.58
N GLN A 62 1.89 -10.10 9.43
CA GLN A 62 0.93 -10.67 8.47
C GLN A 62 0.11 -9.55 7.82
N LEU A 63 -0.19 -9.68 6.53
CA LEU A 63 -1.09 -8.75 5.83
C LEU A 63 -2.18 -9.53 5.10
N LYS A 64 -3.42 -9.10 5.25
CA LYS A 64 -4.57 -9.57 4.46
C LYS A 64 -4.66 -8.74 3.19
N GLU A 65 -4.58 -9.38 2.04
CA GLU A 65 -4.86 -8.77 0.75
C GLU A 65 -6.23 -9.23 0.26
N THR A 66 -7.09 -8.28 -0.08
CA THR A 66 -8.42 -8.51 -0.66
C THR A 66 -8.44 -7.95 -2.07
N LEU A 67 -8.74 -8.79 -3.06
CA LEU A 67 -8.83 -8.41 -4.47
C LEU A 67 -10.27 -8.06 -4.85
N PHE A 68 -10.44 -7.00 -5.63
CA PHE A 68 -11.72 -6.49 -6.11
C PHE A 68 -11.73 -6.41 -7.64
N GLU A 69 -12.92 -6.56 -8.21
CA GLU A 69 -13.17 -6.23 -9.62
C GLU A 69 -13.19 -4.72 -9.82
N TRP A 70 -12.97 -4.31 -11.07
CA TRP A 70 -13.19 -2.92 -11.45
C TRP A 70 -14.68 -2.60 -11.40
N PRO A 71 -15.09 -1.42 -10.92
CA PRO A 71 -16.50 -1.06 -10.88
C PRO A 71 -17.03 -0.90 -12.31
N ASP A 72 -18.16 -1.55 -12.59
CA ASP A 72 -18.87 -1.37 -13.86
C ASP A 72 -19.44 0.05 -13.94
N GLY A 73 -19.17 0.78 -15.02
CA GLY A 73 -19.55 2.19 -15.16
C GLY A 73 -21.05 2.50 -15.07
N ASN A 74 -21.91 1.47 -15.10
CA ASN A 74 -23.37 1.58 -15.00
C ASN A 74 -23.94 1.08 -13.66
N CYS A 75 -23.14 0.38 -12.84
CA CYS A 75 -23.60 -0.23 -11.60
C CYS A 75 -23.07 0.55 -10.40
N ARG A 76 -23.92 1.42 -9.83
CA ARG A 76 -23.66 1.99 -8.50
C ARG A 76 -24.03 0.93 -7.47
N GLY A 77 -23.06 0.44 -6.73
CA GLY A 77 -23.26 -0.61 -5.73
C GLY A 77 -21.95 -1.05 -5.10
N ASP A 78 -22.06 -2.02 -4.20
CA ASP A 78 -20.91 -2.54 -3.48
C ASP A 78 -19.89 -3.15 -4.47
N MET A 79 -18.61 -2.84 -4.28
CA MET A 79 -17.53 -3.41 -5.06
C MET A 79 -17.47 -4.93 -4.85
N VAL A 80 -17.31 -5.66 -5.95
CA VAL A 80 -17.28 -7.12 -5.95
C VAL A 80 -15.89 -7.61 -5.51
N GLN A 81 -15.84 -8.28 -4.35
CA GLN A 81 -14.64 -8.97 -3.89
C GLN A 81 -14.45 -10.26 -4.69
N ARG A 82 -13.29 -10.41 -5.34
CA ARG A 82 -12.92 -11.62 -6.09
C ARG A 82 -12.34 -12.70 -5.19
N SER A 83 -11.42 -12.33 -4.33
CA SER A 83 -10.71 -13.25 -3.46
C SER A 83 -10.01 -12.51 -2.32
N GLN A 84 -9.55 -13.27 -1.33
CA GLN A 84 -8.72 -12.76 -0.25
C GLN A 84 -7.63 -13.78 0.10
N ARG A 85 -6.49 -13.30 0.57
CA ARG A 85 -5.40 -14.12 1.09
C ARG A 85 -4.68 -13.43 2.24
N VAL A 86 -4.09 -14.23 3.13
CA VAL A 86 -3.16 -13.74 4.16
C VAL A 86 -1.74 -14.02 3.70
N LEU A 87 -0.96 -12.97 3.54
CA LEU A 87 0.47 -13.04 3.26
C LEU A 87 1.20 -13.21 4.58
N GLN A 88 2.08 -14.22 4.60
CA GLN A 88 2.98 -14.55 5.71
C GLN A 88 4.36 -13.96 5.45
N GLU A 89 5.20 -13.90 6.49
CA GLU A 89 6.56 -13.37 6.37
C GLU A 89 7.32 -14.03 5.22
N ASN A 90 8.13 -13.22 4.54
CA ASN A 90 8.91 -13.56 3.36
C ASN A 90 8.12 -13.93 2.09
N LYS A 91 6.79 -14.05 2.14
CA LYS A 91 5.97 -14.26 0.94
C LYS A 91 5.92 -13.00 0.08
N VAL A 92 5.74 -13.21 -1.22
CA VAL A 92 5.67 -12.15 -2.24
C VAL A 92 4.33 -12.25 -2.94
N ALA A 93 3.67 -11.10 -3.08
CA ALA A 93 2.49 -10.87 -3.88
C ALA A 93 2.84 -9.98 -5.08
N TYR A 94 2.08 -10.16 -6.16
CA TYR A 94 2.16 -9.34 -7.37
C TYR A 94 0.76 -8.91 -7.78
N ILE A 95 0.64 -7.66 -8.23
CA ILE A 95 -0.58 -7.10 -8.81
C ILE A 95 -0.23 -6.04 -9.85
N ASN A 96 -1.13 -5.87 -10.82
CA ASN A 96 -1.23 -4.72 -11.71
C ASN A 96 -2.72 -4.50 -12.05
N ASP A 97 -3.03 -3.43 -12.77
CA ASP A 97 -4.42 -3.04 -13.07
C ASP A 97 -5.20 -4.10 -13.89
N SER A 98 -4.51 -4.94 -14.67
CA SER A 98 -5.15 -6.03 -15.42
C SER A 98 -5.62 -7.19 -14.52
N LEU A 99 -5.08 -7.31 -13.31
CA LEU A 99 -5.48 -8.34 -12.34
C LEU A 99 -6.63 -7.89 -11.45
N GLY A 100 -6.79 -6.58 -11.28
CA GLY A 100 -7.87 -5.95 -10.53
C GLY A 100 -7.37 -4.88 -9.56
N LEU A 101 -8.25 -4.51 -8.64
CA LEU A 101 -7.98 -3.58 -7.55
C LEU A 101 -7.68 -4.37 -6.28
N HIS A 102 -7.03 -3.73 -5.29
CA HIS A 102 -6.86 -4.41 -4.00
C HIS A 102 -6.94 -3.49 -2.79
N ARG A 103 -7.19 -4.10 -1.64
CA ARG A 103 -7.00 -3.53 -0.31
C ARG A 103 -6.03 -4.41 0.47
N VAL A 104 -5.11 -3.78 1.17
CA VAL A 104 -4.11 -4.43 2.02
C VAL A 104 -4.31 -3.96 3.46
N GLU A 105 -4.42 -4.91 4.39
CA GLU A 105 -4.78 -4.65 5.78
C GLU A 105 -3.89 -5.45 6.74
N ASN A 106 -3.39 -4.79 7.79
CA ASN A 106 -2.94 -5.47 8.99
C ASN A 106 -4.15 -5.71 9.89
N VAL A 107 -4.68 -6.94 9.86
CA VAL A 107 -5.83 -7.35 10.67
C VAL A 107 -5.45 -7.70 12.12
N SER A 108 -4.17 -7.63 12.48
CA SER A 108 -3.73 -7.86 13.85
C SER A 108 -4.09 -6.66 14.74
N HIS A 109 -4.53 -6.94 15.95
CA HIS A 109 -4.80 -5.96 17.01
C HIS A 109 -3.67 -5.90 18.06
N THR A 110 -2.59 -6.65 17.87
CA THR A 110 -1.49 -6.75 18.85
C THR A 110 -0.10 -6.72 18.21
N GLU A 111 -0.02 -6.79 16.89
CA GLU A 111 1.24 -6.91 16.16
C GLU A 111 1.25 -5.95 14.97
N CYS A 112 2.36 -5.24 14.78
CA CYS A 112 2.61 -4.47 13.58
C CYS A 112 3.05 -5.37 12.41
N ALA A 113 2.83 -4.89 11.19
CA ALA A 113 3.32 -5.53 9.96
C ALA A 113 4.19 -4.57 9.14
N VAL A 114 5.08 -5.16 8.32
CA VAL A 114 6.03 -4.43 7.48
C VAL A 114 6.11 -5.09 6.12
N SER A 115 5.96 -4.31 5.06
CA SER A 115 6.08 -4.80 3.69
C SER A 115 7.03 -3.95 2.85
N LEU A 116 7.72 -4.61 1.92
CA LEU A 116 8.54 -4.00 0.88
C LEU A 116 7.73 -3.94 -0.40
N HIS A 117 7.65 -2.77 -1.02
CA HIS A 117 6.92 -2.53 -2.26
C HIS A 117 7.88 -2.05 -3.35
N LEU A 118 7.79 -2.67 -4.53
CA LEU A 118 8.45 -2.20 -5.74
C LEU A 118 7.38 -1.86 -6.77
N TYR A 119 7.41 -0.61 -7.25
CA TYR A 119 6.53 -0.12 -8.31
C TYR A 119 7.32 0.20 -9.57
N SER A 120 6.91 -0.31 -10.74
CA SER A 120 7.57 -0.03 -12.03
C SER A 120 6.56 0.09 -13.18
N PRO A 121 6.50 1.21 -13.91
CA PRO A 121 7.20 2.47 -13.65
C PRO A 121 6.81 3.11 -12.30
N PRO A 122 7.56 4.10 -11.80
CA PRO A 122 7.13 4.88 -10.64
C PRO A 122 5.94 5.78 -11.01
N PHE A 123 5.02 5.97 -10.06
CA PHE A 123 3.87 6.87 -10.20
C PHE A 123 3.74 7.80 -8.99
N GLN A 124 3.01 8.92 -9.17
CA GLN A 124 2.83 9.96 -8.14
C GLN A 124 1.40 10.05 -7.60
N SER A 125 0.44 9.41 -8.27
CA SER A 125 -0.97 9.40 -7.89
C SER A 125 -1.59 8.06 -8.25
N CYS A 126 -2.59 7.62 -7.49
CA CYS A 126 -3.42 6.47 -7.80
C CYS A 126 -4.90 6.82 -7.64
N GLN A 127 -5.78 5.94 -8.10
CA GLN A 127 -7.20 5.99 -7.78
C GLN A 127 -7.48 5.15 -6.54
N THR A 128 -8.27 5.71 -5.63
CA THR A 128 -8.89 4.99 -4.53
C THR A 128 -10.38 4.86 -4.78
N PHE A 129 -10.99 3.80 -4.25
CA PHE A 129 -12.38 3.46 -4.52
C PHE A 129 -13.14 3.29 -3.21
N ASP A 130 -14.30 3.94 -3.13
CA ASP A 130 -15.26 3.69 -2.07
C ASP A 130 -15.90 2.32 -2.27
N GLN A 131 -15.83 1.46 -1.26
CA GLN A 131 -16.30 0.07 -1.38
C GLN A 131 -17.80 -0.01 -1.63
N ARG A 132 -18.61 0.93 -1.11
CA ARG A 132 -20.08 0.84 -1.20
C ARG A 132 -20.65 1.34 -2.50
N THR A 133 -19.93 2.24 -3.16
CA THR A 133 -20.44 2.97 -4.33
C THR A 133 -19.63 2.74 -5.58
N GLY A 134 -18.39 2.26 -5.45
CA GLY A 134 -17.41 2.20 -6.53
C GLY A 134 -16.92 3.59 -6.98
N HIS A 135 -17.29 4.65 -6.27
CA HIS A 135 -16.84 6.01 -6.60
C HIS A 135 -15.32 6.10 -6.42
N ARG A 136 -14.65 6.66 -7.44
CA ARG A 136 -13.20 6.80 -7.44
C ARG A 136 -12.75 8.22 -7.08
N ASN A 137 -11.68 8.31 -6.30
CA ASN A 137 -11.00 9.55 -5.96
C ASN A 137 -9.52 9.45 -6.33
N THR A 138 -8.98 10.50 -6.94
CA THR A 138 -7.54 10.58 -7.23
C THR A 138 -6.78 11.02 -5.99
N VAL A 139 -5.83 10.20 -5.53
CA VAL A 139 -5.00 10.47 -4.36
C VAL A 139 -3.56 10.63 -4.78
N LYS A 140 -2.91 11.71 -4.32
CA LYS A 140 -1.47 11.91 -4.51
C LYS A 140 -0.70 11.09 -3.47
N MET A 141 0.27 10.32 -3.93
CA MET A 141 1.14 9.55 -3.04
C MET A 141 2.11 10.47 -2.33
N THR A 142 2.07 10.44 -1.00
CA THR A 142 3.00 11.15 -0.13
C THR A 142 3.94 10.15 0.54
N PHE A 143 5.16 10.60 0.79
CA PHE A 143 6.16 9.81 1.52
C PHE A 143 6.29 10.36 2.93
N TRP A 144 6.22 9.47 3.91
CA TRP A 144 6.54 9.79 5.30
C TRP A 144 8.04 10.03 5.48
N SER A 145 8.88 9.21 4.86
CA SER A 145 10.32 9.44 4.83
C SER A 145 10.88 9.13 3.45
N LYS A 146 12.03 9.70 3.13
CA LYS A 146 12.82 9.38 1.96
C LYS A 146 14.26 9.13 2.39
N PHE A 147 14.81 7.98 2.00
CA PHE A 147 16.20 7.61 2.29
C PHE A 147 16.54 7.64 3.79
N GLY A 148 15.56 7.30 4.62
CA GLY A 148 15.68 7.32 6.08
C GLY A 148 15.43 8.68 6.74
N GLU A 149 15.27 9.76 5.97
CA GLU A 149 15.02 11.11 6.49
C GLU A 149 13.54 11.47 6.43
N ARG A 150 13.02 12.06 7.52
CA ARG A 150 11.63 12.49 7.62
C ARG A 150 11.32 13.60 6.63
N THR A 151 10.25 13.45 5.85
CA THR A 151 9.80 14.54 4.98
C THR A 151 9.20 15.67 5.81
N SER A 152 9.57 16.92 5.50
CA SER A 152 8.88 18.09 6.02
C SER A 152 7.44 18.07 5.50
N PHE A 153 6.46 18.04 6.41
CA PHE A 153 5.07 18.17 6.04
C PHE A 153 4.84 19.55 5.40
N GLU A 154 4.68 19.61 4.08
CA GLU A 154 3.76 20.57 3.50
C GLU A 154 2.35 20.03 3.76
N ASN A 155 1.55 20.77 4.53
CA ASN A 155 0.17 20.47 4.90
C ASN A 155 -0.65 19.93 3.72
N SER A 156 -0.66 18.62 3.54
CA SER A 156 -1.59 17.91 2.68
C SER A 156 -2.25 16.87 3.55
N VAL A 157 -3.32 17.30 4.20
CA VAL A 157 -4.26 16.42 4.88
C VAL A 157 -4.63 15.32 3.89
N SER A 158 -4.28 14.08 4.21
CA SER A 158 -4.78 12.90 3.52
C SER A 158 -6.30 12.88 3.68
N GLN A 159 -7.03 13.31 2.65
CA GLN A 159 -8.48 13.20 2.55
C GLN A 159 -8.87 11.75 2.23
N GLU A 160 -8.41 10.79 3.03
CA GLU A 160 -8.84 9.39 2.89
C GLU A 160 -9.89 8.98 3.94
N ASN A 161 -10.29 9.89 4.84
CA ASN A 161 -11.36 9.62 5.81
C ASN A 161 -12.35 10.80 5.88
N SER A 162 -13.30 10.84 4.95
CA SER A 162 -14.60 11.53 5.07
C SER A 162 -15.68 10.69 4.43
#